data_AF-A0A7V5GY75-F1
#
_entry.id   AF-A0A7V5GY75-F1
#
_cell.length_a   1.000
_cell.length_b   1.000
_cell.length_c   1.000
_cell.angle_alpha   90.00
_cell.angle_beta   90.00
_cell.angle_gamma   90.00
#
_symmetry.space_group_name_H-M   'P 1'
#
loop_
_entity.id
_entity.type
_entity.pdbx_description
1 polymer ?
#
loop_
_entity_poly.entity_id
_entity_poly.type
_entity_poly.pdbx_seq_one_letter_code
_entity_poly.pdbx_strand_id
1 'polypeptide(L)'
;SAFTSGVLALGLNTAAYQAEYFRGAIQAVKSGQLLAARSMGMSMVQAARYIVLPQAFRIVIPSWSNELILMLKYSSIVFSITLLDLMGVGKRIASHNFRYFEVYIVVALFYLALVFIITQLLRLLEKKVHIPGLGETAES
;
A
#
# COMPACT_ATOMS: atom_id res chain seq x y z
N SER A 1 10.55 -22.98 9.39
CA SER A 1 10.42 -22.95 7.92
C SER A 1 10.68 -21.53 7.44
N ALA A 2 11.42 -21.35 6.33
CA ALA A 2 11.71 -20.04 5.74
C ALA A 2 10.43 -19.25 5.42
N PHE A 3 9.35 -19.94 5.06
CA PHE A 3 8.03 -19.34 4.82
C PHE A 3 7.47 -18.65 6.08
N THR A 4 7.47 -19.34 7.22
CA THR A 4 6.98 -18.77 8.50
C THR A 4 7.82 -17.57 8.93
N SER A 5 9.14 -17.64 8.77
CA SER A 5 10.05 -16.53 9.09
C SER A 5 9.81 -15.31 8.19
N GLY A 6 9.58 -15.51 6.89
CA GLY A 6 9.24 -14.44 5.96
C GLY A 6 7.91 -13.77 6.28
N VAL A 7 6.87 -14.58 6.60
CA VAL A 7 5.55 -14.06 7.03
C VAL A 7 5.66 -13.26 8.32
N LEU A 8 6.42 -13.75 9.31
CA LEU A 8 6.61 -13.03 10.57
C LEU A 8 7.40 -11.73 10.38
N ALA A 9 8.48 -11.76 9.60
CA ALA A 9 9.31 -10.58 9.35
C ALA A 9 8.52 -9.47 8.64
N LEU A 10 7.77 -9.82 7.58
CA LEU A 10 6.92 -8.87 6.86
C LEU A 10 5.75 -8.41 7.72
N GLY A 11 5.09 -9.33 8.42
CA GLY A 11 3.95 -9.01 9.28
C GLY A 11 4.32 -8.05 10.41
N LEU A 12 5.46 -8.26 11.07
CA LEU A 12 5.98 -7.35 12.10
C LEU A 12 6.34 -5.97 11.55
N ASN A 13 6.99 -5.93 10.38
CA ASN A 13 7.36 -4.68 9.74
C ASN A 13 6.11 -3.84 9.43
N THR A 14 5.11 -4.43 8.77
CA THR A 14 3.85 -3.76 8.46
C THR A 14 3.07 -3.40 9.73
N ALA A 15 3.06 -4.26 10.75
CA ALA A 15 2.38 -3.98 12.02
C ALA A 15 2.96 -2.76 12.75
N ALA A 16 4.28 -2.51 12.64
CA ALA A 16 4.91 -1.32 13.22
C ALA A 16 4.42 -0.03 12.55
N TYR A 17 4.37 0.01 11.22
CA TYR A 17 3.82 1.16 10.48
C TYR A 17 2.34 1.39 10.80
N GLN A 18 1.55 0.32 10.82
CA GLN A 18 0.14 0.34 11.19
C GLN A 18 -0.08 0.87 12.62
N ALA A 19 0.76 0.44 13.57
CA ALA A 19 0.70 0.91 14.95
C ALA A 19 1.02 2.40 15.07
N GLU A 20 1.96 2.91 14.29
CA GLU A 20 2.34 4.33 14.30
C GLU A 20 1.21 5.22 13.74
N TYR A 21 0.55 4.78 12.66
CA TYR A 21 -0.66 5.45 12.16
C TYR A 21 -1.79 5.47 13.18
N PHE A 22 -2.03 4.34 13.84
CA PHE A 22 -3.06 4.25 14.87
C PHE A 22 -2.72 5.12 16.10
N ARG A 23 -1.45 5.15 16.50
CA ARG A 23 -0.93 6.00 17.57
C ARG A 23 -1.12 7.49 17.23
N GLY A 24 -0.74 7.90 16.03
CA GLY A 24 -0.94 9.27 15.55
C GLY A 24 -2.41 9.68 15.53
N ALA A 25 -3.29 8.78 15.09
CA ALA A 25 -4.73 9.04 15.06
C ALA A 25 -5.36 9.13 16.46
N ILE A 26 -4.94 8.30 17.41
CA ILE A 26 -5.36 8.42 18.81
C ILE A 26 -4.90 9.77 19.38
N GLN A 27 -3.67 10.20 19.09
CA GLN A 27 -3.13 11.48 19.54
C GLN A 27 -3.82 12.69 18.91
N ALA A 28 -4.37 12.54 17.70
CA ALA A 28 -5.14 13.58 17.02
C ALA A 28 -6.53 13.83 17.65
N VAL A 29 -7.05 12.88 18.45
CA VAL A 29 -8.30 13.08 19.19
C VAL A 29 -8.08 14.11 20.31
N LYS A 30 -8.85 15.21 20.29
CA LYS A 30 -8.73 16.30 21.28
C LYS A 30 -8.86 15.78 22.71
N SER A 31 -7.88 16.10 23.55
CA SER A 31 -7.85 15.74 24.99
C SER A 31 -9.09 16.20 25.77
N GLY A 32 -9.74 17.28 25.34
CA GLY A 32 -10.99 17.79 25.92
C GLY A 32 -12.14 16.78 25.90
N GLN A 33 -12.19 15.85 24.94
CA GLN A 33 -13.21 14.81 24.93
C GLN A 33 -13.02 13.78 26.03
N LEU A 34 -11.77 13.46 26.38
CA LEU A 34 -11.47 12.59 27.50
C LEU A 34 -11.87 13.24 28.82
N LEU A 35 -11.59 14.53 28.98
CA LEU A 35 -12.01 15.32 30.14
C LEU A 35 -13.54 15.38 30.25
N ALA A 36 -14.27 15.65 29.16
CA ALA A 36 -15.73 15.66 29.15
C ALA A 36 -16.32 14.29 29.50
N ALA A 37 -15.77 13.20 28.95
CA ALA A 37 -16.20 11.84 29.26
C ALA A 37 -16.04 11.50 30.75
N ARG A 38 -14.91 11.91 31.35
CA ARG A 38 -14.64 11.73 32.78
C ARG A 38 -15.59 12.56 33.64
N SER A 39 -15.93 13.78 33.23
CA SER A 39 -16.92 14.63 33.89
C SER A 39 -18.35 14.05 33.82
N MET A 40 -18.66 13.26 32.79
CA MET A 40 -19.93 12.52 32.69
C MET A 40 -19.90 11.15 33.42
N GLY A 41 -18.87 10.88 34.22
CA GLY A 41 -18.77 9.66 35.03
C GLY A 41 -18.23 8.43 34.28
N MET A 42 -17.73 8.56 33.05
CA MET A 42 -17.16 7.43 32.33
C MET A 42 -15.81 7.00 32.93
N SER A 43 -15.56 5.69 32.94
CA SER A 43 -14.22 5.16 33.24
C SER A 43 -13.26 5.42 32.06
N MET A 44 -11.95 5.42 32.29
CA MET A 44 -10.96 5.60 31.21
C MET A 44 -11.13 4.57 30.09
N VAL A 45 -11.47 3.32 30.44
CA VAL A 45 -11.70 2.25 29.47
C VAL A 45 -12.97 2.51 28.65
N GLN A 46 -14.05 3.01 29.27
CA GLN A 46 -15.27 3.38 28.56
C GLN A 46 -15.02 4.55 27.61
N ALA A 47 -14.33 5.60 28.07
CA ALA A 47 -13.99 6.75 27.22
C ALA A 47 -13.09 6.32 26.04
N ALA A 48 -12.09 5.48 26.29
CA ALA A 48 -11.22 4.96 25.24
C ALA A 48 -12.01 4.14 24.20
N ARG A 49 -12.87 3.21 24.66
CA ARG A 49 -13.61 2.29 23.77
C ARG A 49 -14.73 2.97 22.97
N TYR A 50 -15.47 3.89 23.59
CA TYR A 50 -16.69 4.46 22.98
C TYR A 50 -16.48 5.83 22.35
N ILE A 51 -15.41 6.55 22.71
CA ILE A 51 -15.15 7.91 22.19
C ILE A 51 -13.86 7.93 21.38
N VAL A 52 -12.74 7.56 21.99
CA VAL A 52 -11.42 7.70 21.35
C VAL A 52 -11.23 6.72 20.21
N LEU A 53 -11.47 5.42 20.41
CA LEU A 53 -11.28 4.38 19.39
C LEU A 53 -12.08 4.68 18.11
N PRO A 54 -13.41 4.92 18.17
CA PRO A 54 -14.20 5.16 16.97
C PRO A 54 -13.75 6.39 16.18
N GLN A 55 -13.25 7.43 16.86
CA GLN A 55 -12.73 8.63 16.23
C GLN A 55 -11.34 8.41 15.64
N ALA A 56 -10.45 7.74 16.38
CA ALA A 56 -9.14 7.36 15.89
C ALA A 56 -9.26 6.50 14.62
N PHE A 57 -10.20 5.56 14.56
CA PHE A 57 -10.49 4.80 13.34
C PHE A 57 -10.89 5.70 12.16
N ARG A 58 -11.77 6.68 12.36
CA ARG A 58 -12.15 7.62 11.30
C ARG A 58 -11.00 8.50 10.83
N ILE A 59 -10.04 8.79 11.70
CA ILE A 59 -8.83 9.58 11.40
C ILE A 59 -7.79 8.73 10.65
N VAL A 60 -7.63 7.45 10.99
CA VAL A 60 -6.71 6.52 10.31
C VAL A 60 -7.15 6.22 8.88
N ILE A 61 -8.46 6.09 8.63
CA ILE A 61 -8.99 5.67 7.31
C ILE A 61 -8.44 6.52 6.15
N PRO A 62 -8.48 7.87 6.19
CA PRO A 62 -7.86 8.70 5.15
C PRO A 62 -6.35 8.47 4.98
N SER A 63 -5.61 8.26 6.06
CA SER A 63 -4.16 8.00 6.02
C SER A 63 -3.85 6.68 5.31
N TRP A 64 -4.65 5.63 5.54
CA TRP A 64 -4.54 4.37 4.80
C TRP A 64 -4.85 4.53 3.30
N SER A 65 -5.83 5.36 2.94
CA SER A 65 -6.10 5.65 1.53
C SER A 65 -4.90 6.33 0.85
N ASN A 66 -4.21 7.23 1.55
CA ASN A 66 -2.99 7.87 1.03
C ASN A 66 -1.85 6.86 0.85
N GLU A 67 -1.67 5.92 1.79
CA GLU A 67 -0.68 4.84 1.69
C GLU A 67 -0.89 3.97 0.44
N LEU A 68 -2.15 3.70 0.07
CA LEU A 68 -2.50 2.93 -1.13
C LEU A 68 -2.09 3.67 -2.41
N ILE A 69 -2.31 4.99 -2.47
CA ILE A 69 -1.86 5.83 -3.58
C ILE A 69 -0.33 5.83 -3.66
N LEU A 70 0.34 5.89 -2.50
CA LEU A 70 1.80 5.81 -2.42
C LEU A 70 2.31 4.46 -2.95
N MET A 71 1.66 3.35 -2.58
CA MET A 71 1.96 2.02 -3.10
C MET A 71 1.79 1.94 -4.62
N LEU A 72 0.75 2.54 -5.18
CA LEU A 72 0.58 2.62 -6.64
C LEU A 72 1.72 3.40 -7.30
N LYS A 73 2.17 4.52 -6.71
CA LYS A 73 3.35 5.25 -7.21
C LYS A 73 4.62 4.42 -7.14
N TYR A 74 4.88 3.74 -6.03
CA TYR A 74 6.04 2.86 -5.90
C TYR A 74 6.00 1.69 -6.88
N SER A 75 4.82 1.13 -7.17
CA SER A 75 4.68 0.07 -8.17
C SER A 75 5.11 0.55 -9.57
N SER A 76 4.75 1.78 -9.94
CA SER A 76 5.16 2.40 -11.22
C SER A 76 6.68 2.53 -11.34
N ILE A 77 7.36 2.89 -10.25
CA ILE A 77 8.83 2.99 -10.20
C ILE A 77 9.48 1.60 -10.35
N VAL A 78 8.95 0.59 -9.66
CA VAL A 78 9.44 -0.80 -9.75
C VAL A 78 9.28 -1.35 -11.17
N PHE A 79 8.16 -1.05 -11.86
CA PHE A 79 7.97 -1.44 -13.26
C PHE A 79 9.01 -0.79 -14.17
N SER A 80 9.33 0.49 -13.97
CA SER A 80 10.34 1.21 -14.75
C SER A 80 11.74 0.61 -14.58
N ILE A 81 12.14 0.27 -13.34
CA ILE A 81 13.42 -0.41 -13.06
C ILE A 81 13.46 -1.78 -13.73
N THR A 82 12.36 -2.54 -13.63
CA THR A 82 12.24 -3.88 -14.23
C THR A 82 12.40 -3.83 -15.76
N LEU A 83 11.84 -2.80 -16.42
CA LEU A 83 11.99 -2.60 -17.86
C LEU A 83 13.45 -2.37 -18.25
N LEU A 84 14.19 -1.58 -17.47
CA LEU A 84 15.61 -1.32 -17.71
C LEU A 84 16.44 -2.60 -17.59
N ASP A 85 16.21 -3.40 -16.56
CA ASP A 85 16.89 -4.70 -16.38
C ASP A 85 16.56 -5.67 -17.54
N LEU A 86 15.30 -5.76 -17.92
CA LEU A 86 14.86 -6.63 -19.01
C LEU A 86 15.45 -6.20 -20.36
N MET A 87 15.52 -4.90 -20.62
CA MET A 87 16.22 -4.35 -21.79
C MET A 87 17.72 -4.64 -21.75
N GLY A 88 18.35 -4.61 -20.58
CA GLY A 88 19.75 -4.98 -20.40
C GLY A 88 20.04 -6.43 -20.84
N VAL A 89 19.19 -7.36 -20.42
CA VAL A 89 19.27 -8.77 -20.83
C VAL A 89 19.01 -8.91 -22.33
N GLY A 90 17.97 -8.24 -22.85
CA GLY A 90 17.64 -8.24 -24.28
C GLY A 90 18.80 -7.74 -25.15
N LYS A 91 19.43 -6.62 -24.76
CA LYS A 91 20.59 -6.08 -25.48
C LYS A 91 21.76 -7.05 -25.51
N ARG A 92 22.02 -7.78 -24.42
CA ARG A 92 23.08 -8.80 -24.36
C ARG A 92 22.80 -9.97 -25.33
N ILE A 93 21.57 -10.46 -25.38
CA ILE A 93 21.17 -11.53 -26.31
C ILE A 93 21.25 -11.05 -27.76
N ALA A 94 20.79 -9.81 -28.01
CA ALA A 94 20.84 -9.18 -29.32
C ALA A 94 22.27 -8.93 -29.79
N SER A 95 23.20 -8.56 -28.92
CA SER A 95 24.61 -8.36 -29.29
C SER A 95 25.31 -9.65 -29.67
N HIS A 96 24.89 -10.80 -29.13
CA HIS A 96 25.43 -12.10 -29.53
C HIS A 96 24.92 -12.58 -30.90
N ASN A 97 23.67 -12.23 -31.25
CA ASN A 97 23.02 -12.72 -32.45
C ASN A 97 22.87 -11.68 -33.57
N PHE A 98 23.25 -10.42 -33.31
CA PHE A 98 23.03 -9.23 -34.15
C PHE A 98 21.56 -8.98 -34.56
N ARG A 99 20.62 -9.64 -33.90
CA ARG A 99 19.17 -9.62 -34.17
C ARG A 99 18.41 -8.71 -33.19
N TYR A 100 18.73 -7.42 -33.20
CA TYR A 100 18.18 -6.46 -32.23
C TYR A 100 16.67 -6.28 -32.34
N PHE A 101 16.13 -6.21 -33.56
CA PHE A 101 14.71 -5.94 -33.79
C PHE A 101 13.82 -7.04 -33.20
N GLU A 102 14.11 -8.30 -33.50
CA GLU A 102 13.31 -9.44 -33.05
C GLU A 102 13.43 -9.65 -31.53
N VAL A 103 14.64 -9.48 -30.97
CA VAL A 103 14.84 -9.60 -29.53
C VAL A 103 14.09 -8.50 -28.76
N TYR A 104 14.08 -7.27 -29.26
CA TYR A 104 13.35 -6.18 -28.62
C TYR A 104 11.83 -6.34 -28.71
N ILE A 105 11.31 -6.90 -29.81
CA ILE A 105 9.88 -7.26 -29.90
C ILE A 105 9.52 -8.31 -28.84
N VAL A 106 10.33 -9.36 -28.70
CA VAL A 106 10.09 -10.41 -27.69
C VAL A 106 10.14 -9.82 -26.27
N VAL A 107 11.12 -8.97 -25.99
CA VAL A 107 11.23 -8.28 -24.69
C VAL A 107 10.01 -7.39 -24.43
N ALA A 108 9.56 -6.63 -25.42
CA ALA A 108 8.39 -5.76 -25.29
C ALA A 108 7.11 -6.58 -25.00
N LEU A 109 6.91 -7.70 -25.71
CA LEU A 109 5.79 -8.61 -25.46
C LEU A 109 5.86 -9.24 -24.06
N PHE A 110 7.05 -9.65 -23.63
CA PHE A 110 7.24 -10.20 -22.29
C PHE A 110 6.94 -9.18 -21.20
N TYR A 111 7.44 -7.95 -21.35
CA TYR A 111 7.13 -6.85 -20.45
C TYR A 111 5.64 -6.55 -20.41
N LEU A 112 4.98 -6.47 -21.57
CA LEU A 112 3.54 -6.21 -21.66
C LEU A 112 2.73 -7.32 -20.96
N ALA A 113 3.09 -8.59 -21.14
CA ALA A 113 2.47 -9.70 -20.44
C ALA A 113 2.67 -9.60 -18.92
N LEU A 114 3.88 -9.26 -18.48
CA LEU A 114 4.22 -9.13 -17.06
C LEU A 114 3.47 -7.97 -16.40
N VAL A 115 3.44 -6.80 -17.06
CA VAL A 115 2.64 -5.64 -16.61
C VAL A 115 1.16 -6.00 -16.58
N PHE A 116 0.64 -6.66 -17.61
CA PHE A 116 -0.76 -7.07 -17.65
C PHE A 116 -1.12 -8.00 -16.49
N ILE A 117 -0.32 -9.04 -16.25
CA ILE A 117 -0.54 -9.98 -15.13
C ILE A 117 -0.52 -9.25 -13.79
N ILE A 118 0.50 -8.42 -13.54
CA ILE A 118 0.62 -7.72 -12.26
C ILE A 118 -0.49 -6.69 -12.10
N THR A 119 -0.83 -5.95 -13.15
CA THR A 119 -1.95 -5.00 -13.14
C THR A 119 -3.27 -5.70 -12.80
N GLN A 120 -3.52 -6.88 -13.39
CA GLN A 120 -4.71 -7.67 -13.07
C GLN A 120 -4.68 -8.17 -11.62
N LEU A 121 -3.54 -8.62 -11.13
CA LEU A 121 -3.35 -9.05 -9.73
C LEU A 121 -3.60 -7.89 -8.76
N LEU A 122 -3.07 -6.70 -9.07
CA LEU A 122 -3.28 -5.49 -8.30
C LEU A 122 -4.74 -5.03 -8.34
N ARG A 123 -5.42 -5.06 -9.49
CA ARG A 123 -6.86 -4.76 -9.58
C ARG A 123 -7.72 -5.74 -8.77
N LEU A 124 -7.34 -7.01 -8.73
CA LEU A 124 -8.02 -8.02 -7.91
C LEU A 124 -7.82 -7.77 -6.42
N LEU A 125 -6.60 -7.38 -6.01
CA LEU A 125 -6.31 -6.97 -4.64
C LEU A 125 -7.04 -5.68 -4.27
N GLU A 126 -7.03 -4.68 -5.15
CA GLU A 126 -7.75 -3.42 -5.00
C GLU A 126 -9.24 -3.67 -4.83
N LYS A 127 -9.87 -4.47 -5.69
CA LYS A 127 -11.30 -4.85 -5.53
C LYS A 127 -11.60 -5.56 -4.21
N LYS A 128 -10.65 -6.32 -3.67
CA LYS A 128 -10.81 -7.03 -2.39
C LYS A 128 -10.61 -6.10 -1.18
N VAL A 129 -9.88 -5.00 -1.36
CA VAL A 129 -9.56 -4.01 -0.33
C VAL A 129 -10.44 -2.75 -0.45
N HIS A 130 -11.15 -2.56 -1.56
CA HIS A 130 -11.99 -1.40 -1.83
C HIS A 130 -13.19 -1.36 -0.88
N ILE A 131 -13.16 -0.40 0.04
CA ILE A 131 -14.30 -0.03 0.89
C ILE A 131 -15.14 0.99 0.09
N PRO A 132 -16.42 0.71 -0.22
CA PRO A 132 -17.25 1.62 -1.00
C PRO A 132 -17.43 2.95 -0.25
N GLY A 133 -17.05 4.07 -0.87
CA GLY A 133 -17.44 5.41 -0.40
C GLY A 133 -16.40 6.53 -0.42
N LEU A 134 -15.13 6.29 -0.77
CA LEU A 134 -14.08 7.33 -0.72
C LEU A 134 -13.09 7.20 -1.89
N GLY A 135 -13.53 7.60 -3.07
CA GLY A 135 -12.67 7.60 -4.26
C GLY A 135 -13.27 8.43 -5.38
N GLU A 136 -13.23 9.76 -5.23
CA GLU A 136 -13.17 10.74 -6.32
C GLU A 136 -12.99 12.15 -5.73
N THR A 137 -11.78 12.46 -5.28
CA THR A 137 -11.27 13.82 -5.42
C THR A 137 -10.00 13.72 -6.23
N ALA A 138 -10.21 13.44 -7.52
CA ALA A 138 -9.22 13.74 -8.53
C ALA A 138 -8.89 15.23 -8.40
N GLU A 139 -7.66 15.52 -8.01
CA GLU A 139 -7.04 16.80 -8.30
C GLU A 139 -7.08 16.99 -9.82
N SER A 140 -7.84 18.00 -10.24
CA SER A 140 -7.87 18.60 -11.56
C SER A 140 -6.59 19.34 -11.89
#